data_AF-A0A8S2W5U8-F1
#
_entry.id   AF-A0A8S2W5U8-F1
#
_cell.length_a   1.000
_cell.length_b   1.000
_cell.length_c   1.000
_cell.angle_alpha   90.00
_cell.angle_beta   90.00
_cell.angle_gamma   90.00
#
_symmetry.space_group_name_H-M   'P 1'
#
loop_
_entity.id
_entity.type
_entity.pdbx_description
1 polymer ?
#
loop_
_entity_poly.entity_id
_entity_poly.type
_entity_poly.pdbx_seq_one_letter_code
_entity_poly.pdbx_strand_id
1 'polypeptide(L)'
;ASSRNFYVNLRQKYDEVVSRSVRKLEKLVERHQKSICDAEFIRLCLIYNLVPTFIGIKLWKKKLTSQQQHITYQKQLLKFEYNNRHNDSLQFQKDSLKLLNELKGQLAATELEIPQQQLLHIALKTKQNCLQIHNKKLE
;
A
#
# COMPACT_ATOMS: atom_id res chain seq x y z
N ALA A 1 3.15 -3.10 -26.16
CA ALA A 1 3.92 -1.84 -26.28
C ALA A 1 4.73 -1.63 -25.00
N SER A 2 5.99 -1.20 -25.08
CA SER A 2 6.78 -0.90 -23.88
C SER A 2 6.13 0.27 -23.11
N SER A 3 6.19 0.26 -21.78
CA SER A 3 5.63 1.33 -20.92
C SER A 3 6.16 2.72 -21.31
N ARG A 4 7.39 2.79 -21.83
CA ARG A 4 8.01 4.03 -22.32
C ARG A 4 7.26 4.62 -23.52
N ASN A 5 6.83 3.79 -24.47
CA ASN A 5 6.08 4.25 -25.64
C ASN A 5 4.66 4.70 -25.25
N PHE A 6 4.08 4.10 -24.21
CA PHE A 6 2.75 4.50 -23.72
C PHE A 6 2.71 5.93 -23.18
N TYR A 7 3.61 6.33 -22.27
CA TYR A 7 3.60 7.71 -21.75
C TYR A 7 3.99 8.76 -22.80
N VAL A 8 4.85 8.39 -23.76
CA VAL A 8 5.18 9.28 -24.87
C VAL A 8 3.94 9.53 -25.72
N ASN A 9 3.19 8.48 -26.07
CA ASN A 9 1.95 8.60 -26.84
C ASN A 9 0.88 9.37 -26.07
N LEU A 10 0.71 9.10 -24.77
CA LEU A 10 -0.20 9.85 -23.90
C LEU A 10 0.13 11.34 -23.89
N ARG A 11 1.40 11.69 -23.70
CA ARG A 11 1.84 13.08 -23.66
C ARG A 11 1.62 13.80 -25.00
N GLN A 12 1.87 13.11 -26.11
CA GLN A 12 1.64 13.68 -27.45
C GLN A 12 0.17 13.92 -27.75
N LYS A 13 -0.72 13.04 -27.27
CA LYS A 13 -2.16 13.10 -27.60
C LYS A 13 -3.00 13.91 -26.60
N TYR A 14 -2.65 13.86 -25.32
CA TYR A 14 -3.47 14.40 -24.23
C TYR A 14 -2.78 15.41 -23.33
N ASP A 15 -1.50 15.70 -23.56
CA ASP A 15 -0.63 16.57 -22.75
C ASP A 15 0.08 15.90 -21.54
N GLU A 16 0.93 16.70 -20.91
CA GLU A 16 1.72 16.29 -19.74
C GLU A 16 0.90 16.17 -18.45
N VAL A 17 -0.20 16.90 -18.32
CA VAL A 17 -1.10 16.85 -17.15
C VAL A 17 -1.75 15.48 -17.07
N VAL A 18 -2.30 14.99 -18.18
CA VAL A 18 -2.93 13.65 -18.22
C VAL A 18 -1.90 12.56 -17.97
N SER A 19 -0.69 12.65 -18.56
CA SER A 19 0.38 11.70 -18.27
C SER A 19 0.79 11.69 -16.79
N ARG A 20 0.81 12.83 -16.11
CA ARG A 20 1.10 12.92 -14.68
C ARG A 20 -0.01 12.31 -13.82
N SER A 21 -1.27 12.51 -14.21
CA SER A 21 -2.43 11.92 -13.54
C SER A 21 -2.40 10.39 -13.60
N VAL A 22 -2.04 9.80 -14.75
CA VAL A 22 -1.87 8.34 -14.87
C VAL A 22 -0.77 7.82 -13.94
N ARG A 23 0.40 8.47 -13.91
CA ARG A 23 1.49 8.10 -12.98
C ARG A 23 1.12 8.28 -11.51
N LYS A 24 0.29 9.29 -11.20
CA LYS A 24 -0.22 9.49 -9.85
C LYS A 24 -1.17 8.36 -9.45
N LEU A 25 -2.02 7.91 -10.37
CA LEU A 25 -2.90 6.76 -10.16
C LEU A 25 -2.10 5.48 -9.87
N GLU A 26 -1.04 5.22 -10.63
CA GLU A 26 -0.13 4.09 -10.38
C GLU A 26 0.46 4.10 -8.98
N LYS A 27 0.97 5.25 -8.53
CA LYS A 27 1.49 5.42 -7.18
C LYS A 27 0.42 5.24 -6.11
N LEU A 28 -0.81 5.70 -6.36
CA LEU A 28 -1.93 5.51 -5.44
C LEU A 28 -2.30 4.03 -5.32
N VAL A 29 -2.32 3.29 -6.44
CA VAL A 29 -2.57 1.83 -6.42
C VAL A 29 -1.47 1.07 -5.69
N GLU A 30 -0.20 1.41 -5.91
CA GLU A 30 0.93 0.84 -5.16
C GLU A 30 0.76 1.08 -3.65
N ARG A 31 0.51 2.33 -3.24
CA ARG A 31 0.29 2.68 -1.83
C ARG A 31 -0.92 1.99 -1.23
N HIS A 32 -2.03 1.94 -1.96
CA HIS A 32 -3.25 1.26 -1.54
C HIS A 32 -2.99 -0.23 -1.28
N GLN A 33 -2.36 -0.91 -2.25
CA GLN A 33 -2.07 -2.33 -2.14
C GLN A 33 -1.11 -2.61 -0.98
N LYS A 34 -0.10 -1.76 -0.78
CA LYS A 34 0.80 -1.85 0.36
C LYS A 34 0.06 -1.71 1.69
N SER A 35 -0.81 -0.69 1.82
CA SER A 35 -1.59 -0.47 3.05
C SER A 35 -2.55 -1.62 3.35
N ILE A 36 -3.17 -2.23 2.34
CA ILE A 36 -3.97 -3.46 2.51
C ILE A 36 -3.10 -4.58 3.08
N CYS A 37 -1.95 -4.85 2.45
CA CYS A 37 -1.06 -5.92 2.91
C CYS A 37 -0.56 -5.67 4.34
N ASP A 38 -0.16 -4.43 4.66
CA ASP A 38 0.31 -4.08 6.00
C ASP A 38 -0.80 -4.21 7.05
N ALA A 39 -2.01 -3.73 6.76
CA ALA A 39 -3.16 -3.87 7.65
C ALA A 39 -3.47 -5.35 7.92
N GLU A 40 -3.48 -6.18 6.88
CA GLU A 40 -3.72 -7.62 7.01
C GLU A 40 -2.62 -8.31 7.81
N PHE A 41 -1.36 -7.97 7.57
CA PHE A 41 -0.23 -8.47 8.35
C PHE A 41 -0.38 -8.13 9.84
N ILE A 42 -0.69 -6.88 10.17
CA ILE A 42 -0.87 -6.46 11.57
C ILE A 42 -2.07 -7.15 12.21
N ARG A 43 -3.17 -7.33 11.45
CA ARG A 43 -4.35 -8.07 11.89
C ARG A 43 -4.00 -9.50 12.27
N LEU A 44 -3.20 -10.18 11.45
CA LEU A 44 -2.71 -11.53 11.74
C LEU A 44 -1.79 -11.53 12.97
N CYS A 45 -0.88 -10.56 13.11
CA CYS A 45 -0.07 -10.41 14.31
C CYS A 45 -0.92 -10.28 15.59
N LEU A 46 -1.99 -9.49 15.54
CA LEU A 46 -2.92 -9.33 16.66
C LEU A 46 -3.66 -10.64 17.00
N ILE A 47 -4.12 -11.39 15.99
CA ILE A 47 -4.87 -12.64 16.16
C ILE A 47 -3.97 -13.73 16.76
N TYR A 48 -2.75 -13.87 16.25
CA TYR A 48 -1.81 -14.91 16.67
C TYR A 48 -0.89 -14.47 17.82
N ASN A 49 -1.12 -13.28 18.41
CA ASN A 49 -0.27 -12.69 19.45
C ASN A 49 1.22 -12.62 19.06
N LEU A 50 1.51 -12.38 17.79
CA LEU A 50 2.87 -12.16 17.29
C LEU A 50 3.25 -10.68 17.45
N VAL A 51 4.50 -10.42 17.83
CA VAL A 51 5.05 -9.07 17.92
C VAL A 51 6.07 -8.90 16.80
N PRO A 52 5.78 -8.12 15.75
CA PRO A 52 6.72 -7.90 14.67
C PRO A 52 7.88 -7.02 15.15
N THR A 53 9.05 -7.18 14.52
CA THR A 53 10.30 -6.53 14.94
C THR A 53 10.25 -5.01 15.00
N PHE A 54 9.42 -4.35 14.18
CA PHE A 54 9.25 -2.89 14.19
C PHE A 54 8.44 -2.34 15.37
N ILE A 55 7.73 -3.20 16.11
CA ILE A 55 7.08 -2.85 17.40
C ILE A 55 7.99 -3.21 18.59
N GLY A 56 9.13 -3.85 18.32
CA GLY A 56 10.10 -4.24 19.34
C GLY A 56 10.71 -3.01 20.03
N ILE A 57 10.26 -2.71 21.25
CA ILE A 57 10.86 -1.69 22.09
C ILE A 57 11.99 -2.34 22.89
N LYS A 58 13.23 -1.86 22.69
CA LYS A 58 14.37 -2.30 23.48
C LYS A 58 14.28 -1.70 24.88
N LEU A 59 13.95 -2.54 25.86
CA LEU A 59 13.98 -2.16 27.26
C LEU A 59 15.35 -2.41 27.88
N TRP A 60 15.77 -1.54 28.80
CA TRP A 60 17.06 -1.59 29.49
C TRP A 60 17.25 -2.84 30.37
N LYS A 61 16.15 -3.50 30.77
CA LYS A 61 16.14 -4.79 31.48
C LYS A 61 15.27 -5.79 30.76
N LYS A 62 15.81 -6.99 30.49
CA LYS A 62 15.05 -8.11 29.91
C LYS A 62 13.83 -8.50 30.73
N LYS A 63 13.88 -8.43 32.06
CA LYS A 63 12.73 -8.74 32.93
C LYS A 63 11.53 -7.81 32.72
N LEU A 64 11.73 -6.63 32.13
CA LEU A 64 10.65 -5.69 31.85
C LEU A 64 9.88 -6.05 30.57
N THR A 65 10.46 -6.84 29.66
CA THR A 65 9.76 -7.23 28.42
C THR A 65 8.62 -8.20 28.66
N SER A 66 8.72 -9.00 29.74
CA SER A 66 7.68 -9.94 30.18
C SER A 66 6.64 -9.30 31.11
N GLN A 67 6.78 -8.01 31.45
CA GLN A 67 5.78 -7.34 32.27
C GLN A 67 4.48 -7.10 31.50
N GLN A 68 3.35 -7.31 32.16
CA GLN A 68 2.02 -7.14 31.57
C GLN A 68 1.81 -5.74 30.98
N GLN A 69 2.40 -4.71 31.59
CA GLN A 69 2.33 -3.33 31.09
C GLN A 69 3.00 -3.20 29.72
N HIS A 70 4.19 -3.79 29.54
CA HIS A 70 4.91 -3.77 28.27
C HIS A 70 4.14 -4.53 27.18
N ILE A 71 3.63 -5.72 27.50
CA ILE A 71 2.81 -6.51 26.57
C ILE A 71 1.55 -5.74 26.16
N THR A 72 0.87 -5.12 27.12
CA THR A 72 -0.31 -4.28 26.86
C THR A 72 0.02 -3.11 25.94
N TYR A 73 1.15 -2.43 26.19
CA TYR A 73 1.60 -1.31 25.37
C TYR A 73 1.92 -1.74 23.93
N GLN A 74 2.62 -2.86 23.74
CA GLN A 74 2.88 -3.41 22.40
C GLN A 74 1.58 -3.74 21.65
N LYS A 75 0.59 -4.34 22.33
CA LYS A 75 -0.73 -4.59 21.73
C LYS A 75 -1.45 -3.30 21.36
N GLN A 76 -1.35 -2.25 22.17
CA GLN A 76 -1.93 -0.94 21.86
C GLN A 76 -1.28 -0.32 20.63
N LEU A 77 0.06 -0.37 20.53
CA LEU A 77 0.78 0.11 19.35
C LEU A 77 0.39 -0.65 18.09
N LEU A 78 0.25 -1.98 18.17
CA LEU A 78 -0.23 -2.79 17.03
C LEU A 78 -1.64 -2.40 16.60
N LYS A 79 -2.57 -2.20 17.55
CA LYS A 79 -3.94 -1.74 17.24
C LYS A 79 -3.95 -0.36 16.59
N PHE A 80 -3.12 0.55 17.10
CA PHE A 80 -2.98 1.88 16.53
C PHE A 80 -2.45 1.83 15.09
N GLU A 81 -1.38 1.07 14.85
CA GLU A 81 -0.81 0.92 13.51
C GLU A 81 -1.80 0.22 12.54
N TYR A 82 -2.54 -0.80 13.02
CA TYR A 82 -3.61 -1.42 12.23
C TYR A 82 -4.64 -0.38 11.77
N ASN A 83 -5.14 0.44 12.70
CA ASN A 83 -6.14 1.46 12.38
C ASN A 83 -5.59 2.49 11.38
N ASN A 84 -4.33 2.90 11.54
CA ASN A 84 -3.68 3.82 10.60
C ASN A 84 -3.60 3.20 9.19
N ARG A 85 -3.11 1.96 9.07
CA ARG A 85 -2.98 1.29 7.76
C ARG A 85 -4.33 1.01 7.12
N HIS A 86 -5.34 0.67 7.92
CA HIS A 86 -6.70 0.49 7.45
C HIS A 86 -7.27 1.81 6.92
N ASN A 87 -7.17 2.91 7.67
CA ASN A 87 -7.64 4.22 7.25
C ASN A 87 -6.89 4.74 6.00
N ASP A 88 -5.56 4.55 5.95
CA ASP A 88 -4.75 4.83 4.76
C ASP A 88 -5.28 4.08 3.54
N SER A 89 -5.62 2.79 3.70
CA SER A 89 -6.13 1.98 2.60
C SER A 89 -7.46 2.53 2.04
N LEU A 90 -8.39 2.89 2.91
CA LEU A 90 -9.67 3.49 2.51
C LEU A 90 -9.47 4.84 1.80
N GLN A 91 -8.56 5.66 2.31
CA GLN A 91 -8.25 6.96 1.71
C GLN A 91 -7.61 6.80 0.33
N PHE A 92 -6.61 5.91 0.18
CA PHE A 92 -5.99 5.66 -1.12
C PHE A 92 -6.95 5.02 -2.12
N GLN A 93 -7.87 4.16 -1.67
CA GLN A 93 -8.93 3.63 -2.53
C GLN A 93 -9.83 4.75 -3.06
N LYS A 94 -10.28 5.64 -2.18
CA LYS A 94 -11.12 6.78 -2.54
C LYS A 94 -10.41 7.71 -3.53
N ASP A 95 -9.14 8.05 -3.25
CA ASP A 95 -8.35 8.91 -4.13
C ASP A 95 -8.08 8.26 -5.49
N SER A 96 -7.84 6.94 -5.51
CA SER A 96 -7.66 6.18 -6.75
C SER A 96 -8.93 6.17 -7.60
N LEU A 97 -10.10 5.93 -6.99
CA LEU A 97 -11.39 5.94 -7.68
C LEU A 97 -11.73 7.32 -8.22
N LYS A 98 -11.49 8.37 -7.43
CA LYS A 98 -11.69 9.75 -7.87
C LYS A 98 -10.84 10.07 -9.10
N LEU A 99 -9.54 9.80 -9.04
CA LEU A 99 -8.62 10.08 -10.14
C LEU A 99 -8.89 9.21 -11.37
N LEU A 100 -9.31 7.96 -11.18
CA LEU A 100 -9.74 7.09 -12.28
C LEU A 100 -10.98 7.65 -12.99
N ASN A 101 -11.95 8.18 -12.25
CA ASN A 101 -13.15 8.79 -12.84
C ASN A 101 -12.80 10.09 -13.59
N GLU A 102 -11.89 10.90 -13.06
CA GLU A 102 -11.36 12.07 -13.77
C GLU A 102 -10.69 11.68 -15.09
N LEU A 103 -9.83 10.66 -15.08
CA LEU A 103 -9.16 10.15 -16.28
C LEU A 103 -10.12 9.53 -17.29
N LYS A 104 -11.20 8.88 -16.84
CA LYS A 104 -12.25 8.35 -17.73
C LYS A 104 -12.99 9.44 -18.50
N GLY A 105 -13.08 10.65 -17.95
CA GLY A 105 -13.65 11.80 -18.64
C GLY A 105 -12.73 12.41 -19.70
N GLN A 106 -11.43 12.08 -19.67
CA GLN A 106 -10.41 12.68 -20.53
C GLN A 106 -9.88 11.72 -21.61
N LEU A 107 -9.84 10.42 -21.32
CA LEU A 107 -9.25 9.39 -22.17
C LEU A 107 -10.31 8.59 -22.94
N ALA A 108 -9.98 8.14 -24.14
CA ALA A 108 -10.80 7.16 -24.84
C ALA A 108 -10.76 5.79 -24.12
N ALA A 109 -11.83 5.00 -24.25
CA ALA A 109 -11.95 3.70 -23.57
C ALA A 109 -10.79 2.74 -23.87
N THR A 110 -10.32 2.69 -25.11
CA THR A 110 -9.19 1.84 -25.55
C THR A 110 -7.85 2.25 -24.92
N GLU A 111 -7.72 3.51 -24.52
CA GLU A 111 -6.49 4.05 -23.93
C GLU A 111 -6.45 3.89 -22.41
N LEU A 112 -7.59 3.53 -21.81
CA LEU A 112 -7.69 3.15 -20.40
C LEU A 112 -7.31 1.69 -20.16
N GLU A 113 -7.34 0.83 -21.17
CA GLU A 113 -7.00 -0.60 -21.02
C GLU A 113 -5.51 -0.82 -20.65
N ILE A 114 -4.60 -0.10 -21.33
CA ILE A 114 -3.16 -0.19 -21.08
C ILE A 114 -2.81 0.20 -19.63
N PRO A 115 -3.24 1.37 -19.10
CA PRO A 115 -2.98 1.70 -17.72
C PRO A 115 -3.67 0.73 -16.76
N GLN A 116 -4.88 0.23 -17.04
CA GLN A 116 -5.51 -0.79 -16.18
C GLN A 116 -4.68 -2.07 -16.01
N GLN A 117 -4.10 -2.59 -17.10
CA GLN A 117 -3.20 -3.74 -17.04
C GLN A 117 -1.93 -3.43 -16.24
N GLN A 118 -1.37 -2.22 -16.40
CA GLN A 118 -0.21 -1.77 -15.63
C GLN A 118 -0.53 -1.64 -14.13
N LEU A 119 -1.70 -1.11 -13.77
CA LEU A 119 -2.15 -1.00 -12.39
C LEU A 119 -2.29 -2.38 -11.73
N LEU A 120 -2.85 -3.36 -12.45
CA LEU A 120 -2.93 -4.74 -11.97
C LEU A 120 -1.54 -5.34 -11.72
N HIS A 121 -0.62 -5.14 -12.67
CA HIS A 121 0.75 -5.63 -12.53
C HIS A 121 1.47 -4.99 -11.32
N ILE A 122 1.31 -3.68 -11.14
CA ILE A 122 1.85 -2.94 -9.99
C ILE A 122 1.28 -3.50 -8.69
N ALA A 123 -0.02 -3.72 -8.60
CA ALA A 123 -0.66 -4.28 -7.42
C ALA A 123 -0.11 -5.68 -7.09
N LEU A 124 -0.05 -6.59 -8.07
CA LEU A 124 0.48 -7.94 -7.87
C LEU A 124 1.94 -7.94 -7.40
N LYS A 125 2.79 -7.14 -8.06
CA LYS A 125 4.20 -7.00 -7.69
C LYS A 125 4.36 -6.42 -6.28
N THR A 126 3.56 -5.41 -5.94
CA THR A 126 3.58 -4.78 -4.62
C THR A 126 3.19 -5.78 -3.53
N LYS A 127 2.13 -6.55 -3.77
CA LYS A 127 1.69 -7.61 -2.85
C LYS A 127 2.80 -8.64 -2.60
N GLN A 128 3.46 -9.12 -3.65
CA GLN A 128 4.57 -10.09 -3.52
C GLN A 128 5.73 -9.51 -2.72
N ASN A 129 6.13 -8.27 -2.98
CA ASN A 129 7.18 -7.59 -2.23
C ASN A 129 6.81 -7.42 -0.75
N CYS A 130 5.57 -7.02 -0.45
CA CYS A 130 5.09 -6.90 0.91
C CYS A 130 5.18 -8.22 1.67
N LEU A 131 4.72 -9.33 1.07
CA LEU A 131 4.78 -10.65 1.70
C LEU A 131 6.22 -11.06 2.05
N GLN A 132 7.18 -10.82 1.14
CA GLN A 132 8.60 -11.09 1.41
C GLN A 132 9.14 -10.25 2.58
N ILE A 133 8.75 -8.98 2.66
CA ILE A 133 9.15 -8.09 3.76
C ILE A 133 8.48 -8.50 5.07
N HIS A 134 7.21 -8.90 5.04
CA HIS A 134 6.44 -9.33 6.20
C HIS A 134 7.02 -10.59 6.84
N ASN A 135 7.44 -11.57 6.04
CA ASN A 135 8.12 -12.76 6.56
C ASN A 135 9.38 -12.38 7.36
N LYS A 136 10.22 -11.49 6.82
CA LYS A 136 11.42 -10.99 7.51
C LYS A 136 11.14 -10.17 8.78
N LYS A 137 9.91 -9.71 8.98
CA LYS A 137 9.51 -8.92 10.17
C LYS A 137 9.01 -9.79 11.31
N LEU A 138 8.79 -11.08 11.06
CA LEU A 138 8.44 -12.10 12.06
C LEU A 138 9.64 -12.95 12.49
N GLU A 139 10.69 -12.97 11.68
CA GLU A 139 12.03 -13.47 12.02
C GLU A 139 12.78 -12.48 12.94
#